data_AF-A0A4Y7KYT2-F1
#
_entry.id   AF-A0A4Y7KYT2-F1
#
_cell.length_a   1.000
_cell.length_b   1.000
_cell.length_c   1.000
_cell.angle_alpha   90.00
_cell.angle_beta   90.00
_cell.angle_gamma   90.00
#
_symmetry.space_group_name_H-M   'P 1'
#
loop_
_entity.id
_entity.type
_entity.pdbx_description
1 polymer ?
#
loop_
_entity_poly.entity_id
_entity_poly.type
_entity_poly.pdbx_seq_one_letter_code
_entity_poly.pdbx_strand_id
1 'polypeptide(L)'
;TIYLVLNPENRSMKLYHFLIIFGGLLLILAQIPSFHSLRHINLISLLLCLAYSTCAIAGSIYVGNSSNAPPKDYTIKGDPVDKVFSIFNAVAIIATTFGNGIIPEIQATLAPPVKGKMFKGLSICYTVVSVTFFGVAISGYWAFGNNAGGIIINNFMNESGNALLLERQFSDPKCPALSPRNVIPRLISRSLAVVFSVIVAATLPFFEDIIALVGALGFMPLDFMLPVLFYNLTFKPLKQGAILWLNITIFVVFSALAVIAVVTAV
;
A
#
# COMPACT_ATOMS: atom_id res chain seq x y z
N THR A 1 -8.39 -12.28 10.76
CA THR A 1 -8.25 -13.40 11.72
C THR A 1 -8.29 -12.97 13.20
N ILE A 2 -8.38 -11.68 13.53
CA ILE A 2 -8.72 -11.20 14.91
C ILE A 2 -10.21 -11.37 15.25
N TYR A 3 -11.08 -11.41 14.23
CA TYR A 3 -12.50 -11.73 14.36
C TYR A 3 -12.76 -13.11 15.00
N LEU A 4 -11.83 -14.07 14.82
CA LEU A 4 -11.95 -15.43 15.34
C LEU A 4 -11.43 -15.58 16.78
N VAL A 5 -10.55 -14.69 17.23
CA VAL A 5 -9.90 -14.81 18.55
C VAL A 5 -10.67 -14.04 19.63
N LEU A 6 -11.46 -13.02 19.25
CA LEU A 6 -12.16 -12.14 20.20
C LEU A 6 -13.60 -12.57 20.53
N ASN A 7 -14.13 -13.67 20.01
CA ASN A 7 -15.56 -13.98 20.22
C ASN A 7 -15.91 -15.49 20.25
N PRO A 8 -15.90 -16.14 21.43
CA PRO A 8 -16.55 -17.44 21.59
C PRO A 8 -18.08 -17.31 21.58
N GLU A 9 -18.67 -16.20 22.06
CA GLU A 9 -20.13 -16.03 22.13
C GLU A 9 -20.62 -14.56 21.96
N ASN A 10 -21.37 -14.33 20.87
CA ASN A 10 -22.40 -13.30 20.64
C ASN A 10 -22.07 -11.77 20.70
N ARG A 11 -22.31 -11.09 19.55
CA ARG A 11 -22.32 -9.62 19.18
C ARG A 11 -21.01 -9.05 18.59
N SER A 12 -20.63 -9.26 17.33
CA SER A 12 -21.21 -8.92 16.01
C SER A 12 -20.93 -7.52 15.40
N MET A 13 -19.75 -6.91 15.60
CA MET A 13 -19.29 -5.92 14.61
C MET A 13 -18.85 -6.66 13.34
N LYS A 14 -19.75 -6.72 12.36
CA LYS A 14 -19.45 -7.25 11.02
C LYS A 14 -18.56 -6.26 10.26
N LEU A 15 -17.72 -6.76 9.37
CA LEU A 15 -16.73 -6.02 8.58
C LEU A 15 -17.26 -4.73 7.92
N TYR A 16 -18.50 -4.75 7.42
CA TYR A 16 -19.12 -3.57 6.82
C TYR A 16 -19.37 -2.42 7.81
N HIS A 17 -19.59 -2.69 9.10
CA HIS A 17 -19.75 -1.63 10.10
C HIS A 17 -18.44 -0.84 10.24
N PHE A 18 -17.30 -1.54 10.20
CA PHE A 18 -15.99 -0.91 10.23
C PHE A 18 -15.76 -0.05 8.97
N LEU A 19 -16.11 -0.57 7.79
CA LEU A 19 -16.03 0.16 6.53
C LEU A 19 -16.90 1.43 6.52
N ILE A 20 -18.11 1.36 7.08
CA ILE A 20 -19.01 2.53 7.18
C ILE A 20 -18.44 3.58 8.13
N ILE A 21 -17.91 3.18 9.28
CA ILE A 21 -17.29 4.12 10.25
C ILE A 21 -16.06 4.79 9.64
N PHE A 22 -15.17 3.99 9.03
CA PHE A 22 -13.96 4.51 8.39
C PHE A 22 -14.28 5.37 7.17
N GLY A 23 -15.22 4.95 6.32
CA GLY A 23 -15.72 5.73 5.19
C GLY A 23 -16.34 7.06 5.62
N GLY A 24 -17.12 7.07 6.72
CA GLY A 24 -17.67 8.30 7.30
C GLY A 24 -16.58 9.26 7.77
N LEU A 25 -15.53 8.75 8.41
CA LEU A 25 -14.36 9.54 8.80
C LEU A 25 -13.65 10.13 7.57
N LEU A 26 -13.41 9.32 6.53
CA LEU A 26 -12.80 9.78 5.28
C LEU A 26 -13.64 10.86 4.59
N LEU A 27 -14.96 10.74 4.61
CA LEU A 27 -15.87 11.76 4.07
C LEU A 27 -15.74 13.08 4.82
N ILE A 28 -15.65 13.05 6.15
CA ILE A 28 -15.44 14.27 6.98
C ILE A 28 -14.09 14.91 6.64
N LEU A 29 -13.02 14.12 6.52
CA LEU A 29 -11.70 14.61 6.13
C LEU A 29 -11.71 15.20 4.72
N ALA A 30 -12.46 14.60 3.79
CA ALA A 30 -12.60 15.07 2.41
C ALA A 30 -13.35 16.42 2.31
N GLN A 31 -14.16 16.79 3.30
CA GLN A 31 -14.82 18.11 3.33
C GLN A 31 -13.86 19.24 3.74
N ILE A 32 -12.63 18.95 4.20
CA ILE A 32 -11.68 19.99 4.61
C ILE A 32 -11.10 20.66 3.35
N PRO A 33 -11.43 21.94 3.08
CA PRO A 33 -11.24 22.54 1.76
C PRO A 33 -9.82 23.08 1.51
N SER A 34 -8.89 22.97 2.48
CA SER A 34 -7.56 23.56 2.33
C SER A 34 -6.42 22.63 2.77
N PHE A 35 -5.43 22.46 1.89
CA PHE A 35 -4.18 21.74 2.17
C PHE A 35 -3.41 22.28 3.37
N HIS A 36 -3.51 23.59 3.62
CA HIS A 36 -2.81 24.22 4.73
C HIS A 36 -3.33 23.71 6.08
N SER A 37 -4.64 23.50 6.20
CA SER A 37 -5.28 22.94 7.40
C SER A 37 -4.91 21.47 7.63
N LEU A 38 -4.62 20.72 6.56
CA LEU A 38 -4.24 19.31 6.64
C LEU A 38 -2.75 19.06 6.87
N ARG A 39 -1.91 20.11 6.87
CA ARG A 39 -0.44 19.97 6.93
C ARG A 39 0.04 19.11 8.10
N HIS A 40 -0.54 19.28 9.29
CA HIS A 40 -0.13 18.52 10.47
C HIS A 40 -0.57 17.06 10.40
N ILE A 41 -1.76 16.79 9.86
CA ILE A 41 -2.27 15.43 9.64
C ILE A 41 -1.41 14.71 8.58
N ASN A 42 -1.06 15.41 7.49
CA ASN A 42 -0.18 14.90 6.45
C ASN A 42 1.26 14.66 6.97
N LEU A 43 1.75 15.49 7.88
CA LEU A 43 3.05 15.28 8.52
C LEU A 43 3.05 14.04 9.42
N ILE A 44 2.02 13.86 10.25
CA ILE A 44 1.90 12.70 11.14
C ILE A 44 1.78 11.41 10.33
N SER A 45 0.93 11.40 9.29
CA SER A 45 0.78 10.23 8.41
C SER A 45 2.07 9.92 7.66
N LEU A 46 2.79 10.92 7.15
CA LEU A 46 4.12 10.71 6.54
C LEU A 46 5.09 10.04 7.51
N LEU A 47 5.20 10.55 8.75
CA LEU A 47 6.09 9.98 9.76
C LEU A 47 5.71 8.53 10.10
N LEU A 48 4.41 8.25 10.22
CA LEU A 48 3.91 6.90 10.48
C LEU A 48 4.23 5.93 9.33
N CYS A 49 4.05 6.36 8.07
CA CYS A 49 4.39 5.57 6.89
C CYS A 49 5.90 5.28 6.79
N LEU A 50 6.74 6.27 7.11
CA LEU A 50 8.20 6.09 7.15
C LEU A 50 8.62 5.15 8.28
N ALA A 51 8.03 5.28 9.46
CA ALA A 51 8.28 4.36 10.58
C ALA A 51 7.85 2.94 10.23
N TYR A 52 6.66 2.77 9.64
CA TYR A 52 6.14 1.49 9.20
C TYR A 52 7.05 0.81 8.17
N SER A 53 7.41 1.52 7.09
CA SER A 53 8.29 0.98 6.05
C SER A 53 9.67 0.62 6.59
N THR A 54 10.25 1.45 7.46
CA THR A 54 11.54 1.16 8.12
C THR A 54 11.45 -0.10 8.98
N CYS A 55 10.40 -0.25 9.79
CA CYS A 55 10.16 -1.45 10.59
C CYS A 55 9.96 -2.70 9.73
N ALA A 56 9.22 -2.59 8.62
CA ALA A 56 8.99 -3.71 7.70
C ALA A 56 10.28 -4.16 7.01
N ILE A 57 11.12 -3.24 6.56
CA ILE A 57 12.43 -3.54 5.97
C ILE A 57 13.35 -4.19 7.01
N ALA A 58 13.48 -3.59 8.19
CA ALA A 58 14.32 -4.11 9.27
C ALA A 58 13.87 -5.50 9.73
N GLY A 59 12.56 -5.71 9.90
CA GLY A 59 11.98 -7.00 10.23
C GLY A 59 12.27 -8.06 9.18
N SER A 60 12.13 -7.72 7.89
CA SER A 60 12.40 -8.64 6.78
C SER A 60 13.87 -9.05 6.72
N ILE A 61 14.79 -8.10 6.87
CA ILE A 61 16.24 -8.37 6.90
C ILE A 61 16.61 -9.24 8.10
N TYR A 62 16.01 -8.97 9.27
CA TYR A 62 16.26 -9.74 10.49
C TYR A 62 15.79 -11.20 10.36
N VAL A 63 14.56 -11.42 9.87
CA VAL A 63 14.03 -12.77 9.61
C VAL A 63 14.88 -13.51 8.59
N GLY A 64 15.22 -12.86 7.48
CA GLY A 64 15.96 -13.46 6.39
C GLY A 64 17.41 -13.84 6.74
N ASN A 65 18.00 -13.23 7.78
CA ASN A 65 19.34 -13.55 8.31
C ASN A 65 19.33 -14.45 9.56
N SER A 66 18.16 -14.76 10.11
CA SER A 66 18.05 -15.61 11.31
C SER A 66 18.40 -17.07 10.99
N SER A 67 18.96 -17.79 11.97
CA SER A 67 19.30 -19.22 11.83
C SER A 67 18.07 -20.12 11.57
N ASN A 68 16.87 -19.64 11.85
CA ASN A 68 15.59 -20.29 11.54
C ASN A 68 14.82 -19.56 10.43
N ALA A 69 15.52 -19.02 9.43
CA ALA A 69 14.89 -18.32 8.32
C ALA A 69 13.88 -19.25 7.60
N PRO A 70 12.72 -18.72 7.17
CA PRO A 70 11.78 -19.49 6.36
C PRO A 70 12.45 -19.98 5.07
N PRO A 71 12.04 -21.13 4.52
CA PRO A 71 12.61 -21.66 3.30
C PRO A 71 12.40 -20.67 2.14
N LYS A 72 13.51 -20.22 1.54
CA LYS A 72 13.51 -19.24 0.45
C LYS A 72 13.33 -19.94 -0.89
N ASP A 73 12.09 -20.02 -1.35
CA ASP A 73 11.77 -20.47 -2.71
C ASP A 73 11.44 -19.26 -3.60
N TYR A 74 12.15 -19.12 -4.71
CA TYR A 74 11.93 -18.07 -5.71
C TYR A 74 11.38 -18.63 -7.03
N THR A 75 10.99 -19.89 -7.04
CA THR A 75 10.41 -20.53 -8.22
C THR A 75 9.06 -19.89 -8.53
N ILE A 76 8.89 -19.44 -9.77
CA ILE A 76 7.67 -18.80 -10.23
C ILE A 76 6.57 -19.87 -10.35
N LYS A 77 5.71 -19.97 -9.33
CA LYS A 77 4.53 -20.84 -9.29
C LYS A 77 3.43 -20.31 -10.21
N GLY A 78 2.51 -21.19 -10.60
CA GLY A 78 1.33 -20.87 -11.41
C GLY A 78 1.45 -21.29 -12.88
N ASP A 79 0.30 -21.49 -13.51
CA ASP A 79 0.22 -21.77 -14.94
C ASP A 79 0.57 -20.51 -15.76
N PRO A 80 0.87 -20.65 -17.06
CA PRO A 80 1.22 -19.50 -17.91
C PRO A 80 0.18 -18.37 -17.86
N VAL A 81 -1.10 -18.73 -17.73
CA VAL A 81 -2.22 -17.77 -17.65
C VAL A 81 -2.23 -17.02 -16.32
N ASP A 82 -2.06 -17.71 -15.19
CA ASP A 82 -2.00 -17.09 -13.86
C ASP A 82 -0.84 -16.12 -13.72
N LYS A 83 0.29 -16.42 -14.35
CA LYS A 83 1.45 -15.52 -14.40
C LYS A 83 1.12 -14.22 -15.12
N VAL A 84 0.45 -14.33 -16.25
CA VAL A 84 0.02 -13.15 -17.03
C VAL A 84 -0.96 -12.31 -16.23
N PHE A 85 -1.92 -12.92 -15.56
CA PHE A 85 -2.88 -12.21 -14.71
C PHE A 85 -2.22 -11.54 -13.50
N SER A 86 -1.27 -12.22 -12.87
CA SER A 86 -0.50 -11.67 -11.75
C SER A 86 0.32 -10.43 -12.17
N ILE A 87 0.88 -10.42 -13.39
CA ILE A 87 1.57 -9.26 -13.94
C ILE A 87 0.61 -8.07 -14.08
N PHE A 88 -0.58 -8.27 -14.64
CA PHE A 88 -1.56 -7.19 -14.80
C PHE A 88 -2.06 -6.65 -13.47
N ASN A 89 -2.31 -7.53 -12.50
CA ASN A 89 -2.67 -7.14 -11.15
C ASN A 89 -1.57 -6.27 -10.51
N ALA A 90 -0.31 -6.67 -10.65
CA ALA A 90 0.83 -5.89 -10.15
C ALA A 90 0.92 -4.50 -10.82
N VAL A 91 0.70 -4.40 -12.14
CA VAL A 91 0.69 -3.09 -12.85
C VAL A 91 -0.44 -2.20 -12.32
N ALA A 92 -1.61 -2.75 -12.03
CA ALA A 92 -2.73 -1.99 -11.46
C ALA A 92 -2.42 -1.47 -10.04
N ILE A 93 -1.81 -2.30 -9.18
CA ILE A 93 -1.37 -1.89 -7.84
C ILE A 93 -0.32 -0.77 -7.92
N ILE A 94 0.64 -0.87 -8.87
CA ILE A 94 1.63 0.18 -9.11
C ILE A 94 0.95 1.47 -9.59
N ALA A 95 -0.01 1.37 -10.51
CA ALA A 95 -0.77 2.54 -10.99
C ALA A 95 -1.50 3.23 -9.83
N THR A 96 -2.16 2.50 -8.94
CA THR A 96 -2.78 3.08 -7.72
C THR A 96 -1.77 3.76 -6.82
N THR A 97 -0.57 3.18 -6.69
CA THR A 97 0.48 3.69 -5.80
C THR A 97 1.03 5.04 -6.25
N PHE A 98 1.19 5.22 -7.57
CA PHE A 98 1.76 6.44 -8.15
C PHE A 98 0.70 7.41 -8.71
N GLY A 99 -0.57 7.00 -8.74
CA GLY A 99 -1.66 7.82 -9.21
C GLY A 99 -1.94 8.99 -8.28
N ASN A 100 -1.85 10.21 -8.81
CA ASN A 100 -1.93 11.44 -8.02
C ASN A 100 -2.92 12.43 -8.65
N GLY A 101 -4.22 12.25 -8.34
CA GLY A 101 -5.29 13.16 -8.76
C GLY A 101 -5.21 14.58 -8.16
N ILE A 102 -4.28 14.80 -7.24
CA ILE A 102 -4.11 16.04 -6.48
C ILE A 102 -3.19 17.06 -7.17
N ILE A 103 -2.42 16.62 -8.17
CA ILE A 103 -1.44 17.46 -8.88
C ILE A 103 -2.11 18.65 -9.58
N PRO A 104 -3.24 18.49 -10.31
CA PRO A 104 -3.92 19.63 -10.93
C PRO A 104 -4.42 20.66 -9.91
N GLU A 105 -4.90 20.22 -8.73
CA GLU A 105 -5.37 21.10 -7.66
C GLU A 105 -4.22 21.90 -7.02
N ILE A 106 -3.07 21.24 -6.79
CA ILE A 106 -1.84 21.90 -6.35
C ILE A 106 -1.39 22.93 -7.40
N GLN A 107 -1.46 22.60 -8.69
CA GLN A 107 -1.11 23.54 -9.76
C GLN A 107 -2.06 24.73 -9.87
N ALA A 108 -3.36 24.52 -9.61
CA ALA A 108 -4.37 25.58 -9.63
C ALA A 108 -4.28 26.54 -8.42
N THR A 109 -3.74 26.08 -7.29
CA THR A 109 -3.62 26.88 -6.05
C THR A 109 -2.28 27.59 -5.89
N LEU A 110 -1.24 27.20 -6.64
CA LEU A 110 0.07 27.82 -6.59
C LEU A 110 0.15 29.06 -7.48
N ALA A 111 0.74 30.14 -6.96
CA ALA A 111 1.02 31.33 -7.75
C ALA A 111 2.02 31.00 -8.89
N PRO A 112 1.70 31.34 -10.15
CA PRO A 112 2.65 31.16 -11.24
C PRO A 112 3.89 32.06 -11.03
N PRO A 113 5.10 31.61 -11.45
CA PRO A 113 5.39 30.39 -12.18
C PRO A 113 5.66 29.19 -11.26
N VAL A 114 5.11 28.03 -11.62
CA VAL A 114 5.28 26.77 -10.88
C VAL A 114 6.67 26.13 -11.06
N LYS A 115 7.66 26.88 -11.58
CA LYS A 115 8.97 26.38 -11.98
C LYS A 115 9.98 26.43 -10.82
N GLY A 116 10.93 25.49 -10.84
CA GLY A 116 12.07 25.46 -9.92
C GLY A 116 11.79 24.70 -8.63
N LYS A 117 11.47 25.41 -7.54
CA LYS A 117 11.39 24.82 -6.19
C LYS A 117 10.30 23.74 -6.09
N MET A 118 9.16 23.92 -6.75
CA MET A 118 8.08 22.92 -6.73
C MET A 118 8.49 21.63 -7.43
N PHE A 119 9.11 21.71 -8.62
CA PHE A 119 9.57 20.52 -9.34
C PHE A 119 10.59 19.71 -8.53
N LYS A 120 11.52 20.40 -7.84
CA LYS A 120 12.46 19.73 -6.93
C LYS A 120 11.75 19.04 -5.77
N GLY A 121 10.75 19.69 -5.17
CA GLY A 121 9.93 19.10 -4.11
C GLY A 121 9.19 17.84 -4.58
N LEU A 122 8.56 17.91 -5.76
CA LEU A 122 7.86 16.78 -6.37
C LEU A 122 8.81 15.62 -6.68
N SER A 123 9.99 15.91 -7.25
CA SER A 123 11.02 14.91 -7.55
C SER A 123 11.52 14.20 -6.27
N ILE A 124 11.76 14.95 -5.19
CA ILE A 124 12.15 14.38 -3.90
C ILE A 124 11.03 13.47 -3.37
N CYS A 125 9.77 13.92 -3.44
CA CYS A 125 8.63 13.13 -2.99
C CYS A 125 8.56 11.77 -3.72
N TYR A 126 8.57 11.77 -5.05
CA TYR A 126 8.54 10.54 -5.84
C TYR A 126 9.75 9.64 -5.58
N THR A 127 10.93 10.23 -5.33
CA THR A 127 12.13 9.45 -4.98
C THR A 127 11.94 8.75 -3.64
N VAL A 128 11.45 9.46 -2.61
CA VAL A 128 11.19 8.87 -1.29
C VAL A 128 10.15 7.76 -1.38
N VAL A 129 9.03 8.00 -2.09
CA VAL A 129 7.99 6.99 -2.30
C VAL A 129 8.55 5.75 -3.02
N SER A 130 9.30 5.94 -4.10
CA SER A 130 9.88 4.80 -4.83
C SER A 130 10.83 3.99 -3.95
N VAL A 131 11.72 4.65 -3.20
CA VAL A 131 12.68 3.97 -2.32
C VAL A 131 11.98 3.19 -1.22
N THR A 132 10.94 3.74 -0.60
CA THR A 132 10.22 3.06 0.48
C THR A 132 9.40 1.88 -0.03
N PHE A 133 8.66 2.05 -1.13
CA PHE A 133 7.86 0.98 -1.73
C PHE A 133 8.73 -0.18 -2.23
N PHE A 134 9.71 0.10 -3.09
CA PHE A 134 10.61 -0.94 -3.58
C PHE A 134 11.49 -1.52 -2.47
N GLY A 135 11.87 -0.72 -1.47
CA GLY A 135 12.60 -1.21 -0.30
C GLY A 135 11.82 -2.28 0.48
N VAL A 136 10.55 -2.03 0.77
CA VAL A 136 9.67 -3.00 1.44
C VAL A 136 9.44 -4.23 0.55
N ALA A 137 9.15 -4.03 -0.75
CA ALA A 137 8.90 -5.13 -1.68
C ALA A 137 10.13 -6.05 -1.85
N ILE A 138 11.32 -5.48 -2.08
CA ILE A 138 12.56 -6.24 -2.29
C ILE A 138 12.97 -6.97 -1.01
N SER A 139 12.97 -6.28 0.15
CA SER A 139 13.37 -6.91 1.41
C SER A 139 12.38 -7.99 1.85
N GLY A 140 11.08 -7.76 1.67
CA GLY A 140 10.03 -8.72 1.97
C GLY A 140 10.09 -9.96 1.08
N TYR A 141 10.19 -9.78 -0.23
CA TYR A 141 10.32 -10.90 -1.18
C TYR A 141 11.63 -11.65 -0.96
N TRP A 142 12.74 -10.96 -0.66
CA TRP A 142 14.00 -11.61 -0.31
C TRP A 142 13.89 -12.47 0.96
N ALA A 143 13.14 -12.01 1.97
CA ALA A 143 12.98 -12.72 3.24
C ALA A 143 12.03 -13.93 3.17
N PHE A 144 10.92 -13.82 2.44
CA PHE A 144 9.84 -14.81 2.44
C PHE A 144 9.67 -15.57 1.11
N GLY A 145 10.34 -15.14 0.04
CA GLY A 145 10.24 -15.73 -1.28
C GLY A 145 8.80 -15.73 -1.82
N ASN A 146 8.45 -16.81 -2.51
CA ASN A 146 7.13 -17.00 -3.12
C ASN A 146 5.99 -17.23 -2.12
N ASN A 147 6.29 -17.33 -0.83
CA ASN A 147 5.28 -17.39 0.23
C ASN A 147 4.98 -16.00 0.81
N ALA A 148 5.56 -14.93 0.27
CA ALA A 148 5.27 -13.56 0.69
C ALA A 148 3.83 -13.19 0.34
N GLY A 149 2.97 -13.01 1.36
CA GLY A 149 1.65 -12.40 1.19
C GLY A 149 1.74 -10.91 0.89
N GLY A 150 0.80 -10.37 0.12
CA GLY A 150 0.79 -8.96 -0.30
C GLY A 150 0.72 -7.95 0.84
N ILE A 151 0.21 -8.35 2.01
CA ILE A 151 0.33 -7.58 3.25
C ILE A 151 1.55 -8.09 4.02
N ILE A 152 2.67 -7.36 3.94
CA ILE A 152 3.96 -7.79 4.49
C ILE A 152 3.91 -8.11 5.99
N ILE A 153 3.06 -7.41 6.76
CA ILE A 153 2.88 -7.64 8.20
C ILE A 153 2.44 -9.07 8.50
N ASN A 154 1.54 -9.61 7.67
CA ASN A 154 0.96 -10.93 7.89
C ASN A 154 2.04 -12.02 7.80
N ASN A 155 3.09 -11.79 7.02
CA ASN A 155 4.23 -12.70 6.92
C ASN A 155 5.04 -12.82 8.23
N PHE A 156 4.89 -11.86 9.15
CA PHE A 156 5.52 -11.90 10.48
C PHE A 156 4.61 -12.50 11.57
N MET A 157 3.37 -12.88 11.25
CA MET A 157 2.39 -13.40 12.20
C MET A 157 2.20 -14.91 12.00
N ASN A 158 2.13 -15.67 13.11
CA ASN A 158 1.72 -17.07 13.07
C ASN A 158 0.21 -17.21 12.83
N GLU A 159 -0.24 -18.39 12.40
CA GLU A 159 -1.66 -18.75 12.19
C GLU A 159 -2.54 -18.51 13.45
N SER A 160 -1.95 -18.45 14.64
CA SER A 160 -2.61 -18.13 15.92
C SER A 160 -2.74 -16.63 16.22
N GLY A 161 -2.22 -15.74 15.37
CA GLY A 161 -2.23 -14.28 15.58
C GLY A 161 -1.06 -13.75 16.43
N ASN A 162 -0.14 -14.62 16.86
CA ASN A 162 1.05 -14.21 17.60
C ASN A 162 2.16 -13.76 16.65
N ALA A 163 2.72 -12.57 16.88
CA ALA A 163 3.84 -12.05 16.11
C ALA A 163 5.10 -12.89 16.39
N LEU A 164 5.58 -13.64 15.39
CA LEU A 164 6.75 -14.52 15.46
C LEU A 164 8.00 -13.82 15.99
N LEU A 165 8.12 -12.53 15.70
CA LEU A 165 9.27 -11.69 16.06
C LEU A 165 9.20 -11.12 17.48
N LEU A 166 8.00 -10.90 18.02
CA LEU A 166 7.82 -10.23 19.31
C LEU A 166 7.84 -11.20 20.49
N GLU A 167 7.24 -12.38 20.38
CA GLU A 167 7.28 -13.36 21.47
C GLU A 167 8.69 -13.90 21.74
N ARG A 168 9.52 -14.02 20.70
CA ARG A 168 10.89 -14.56 20.80
C ARG A 168 11.92 -13.56 21.32
N GLN A 169 11.73 -12.25 21.10
CA GLN A 169 12.64 -11.21 21.58
C GLN A 169 12.46 -10.90 23.07
N PHE A 170 11.26 -11.11 23.62
CA PHE A 170 10.89 -10.74 24.99
C PHE A 170 10.73 -11.92 25.95
N SER A 171 10.85 -13.17 25.48
CA SER A 171 10.83 -14.36 26.33
C SER A 171 12.25 -14.73 26.75
N ASP A 172 12.68 -14.22 27.90
CA ASP A 172 13.90 -14.67 28.57
C ASP A 172 13.53 -15.85 29.50
N PRO A 173 13.95 -17.10 29.21
CA PRO A 173 13.49 -18.30 29.91
C PRO A 173 13.96 -18.43 31.37
N LYS A 174 14.65 -17.42 31.93
CA LYS A 174 15.28 -17.47 33.26
C LYS A 174 14.62 -16.61 34.34
N CYS A 175 13.58 -15.82 34.05
CA CYS A 175 13.00 -14.85 35.00
C CYS A 175 11.49 -15.06 35.29
N PRO A 176 11.02 -14.82 36.53
CA PRO A 176 9.61 -14.99 36.92
C PRO A 176 8.68 -13.90 36.32
N ALA A 177 7.48 -14.32 35.92
CA ALA A 177 6.60 -13.64 34.97
C ALA A 177 5.99 -12.28 35.39
N LEU A 178 6.16 -11.83 36.65
CA LEU A 178 5.47 -10.66 37.24
C LEU A 178 6.38 -9.51 37.70
N SER A 179 7.65 -9.47 37.30
CA SER A 179 8.57 -8.36 37.64
C SER A 179 8.21 -7.05 36.91
N PRO A 180 8.29 -5.86 37.56
CA PRO A 180 8.02 -4.56 36.92
C PRO A 180 8.92 -4.27 35.71
N ARG A 181 10.09 -4.91 35.64
CA ARG A 181 11.02 -4.86 34.50
C ARG A 181 10.52 -5.63 33.26
N ASN A 182 9.59 -6.56 33.44
CA ASN A 182 8.87 -7.24 32.36
C ASN A 182 7.51 -6.58 32.10
N VAL A 183 6.80 -6.10 33.13
CA VAL A 183 5.44 -5.59 32.98
C VAL A 183 5.37 -4.28 32.17
N ILE A 184 6.31 -3.35 32.34
CA ILE A 184 6.33 -2.08 31.60
C ILE A 184 6.58 -2.28 30.09
N PRO A 185 7.65 -2.98 29.65
CA PRO A 185 7.83 -3.31 28.23
C PRO A 185 6.73 -4.25 27.69
N ARG A 186 6.12 -5.10 28.54
CA ARG A 186 4.98 -5.95 28.16
C ARG A 186 3.66 -5.17 28.01
N LEU A 187 3.46 -4.09 28.77
CA LEU A 187 2.31 -3.18 28.66
C LEU A 187 2.46 -2.27 27.43
N ILE A 188 3.66 -1.74 27.18
CA ILE A 188 3.96 -0.95 25.97
C ILE A 188 3.87 -1.82 24.72
N SER A 189 4.43 -3.03 24.72
CA SER A 189 4.32 -3.98 23.61
C SER A 189 2.89 -4.49 23.41
N ARG A 190 2.08 -4.65 24.47
CA ARG A 190 0.64 -4.94 24.33
C ARG A 190 -0.13 -3.77 23.73
N SER A 191 0.08 -2.55 24.18
CA SER A 191 -0.60 -1.36 23.64
C SER A 191 -0.21 -1.11 22.17
N LEU A 192 1.05 -1.31 21.79
CA LEU A 192 1.52 -1.25 20.40
C LEU A 192 1.00 -2.42 19.55
N ALA A 193 1.00 -3.66 20.07
CA ALA A 193 0.48 -4.82 19.35
C ALA A 193 -1.03 -4.75 19.12
N VAL A 194 -1.79 -4.16 20.05
CA VAL A 194 -3.25 -3.95 19.95
C VAL A 194 -3.57 -2.83 18.95
N VAL A 195 -2.85 -1.71 18.97
CA VAL A 195 -3.05 -0.63 17.98
C VAL A 195 -2.60 -1.07 16.57
N PHE A 196 -1.53 -1.86 16.45
CA PHE A 196 -1.08 -2.47 15.20
C PHE A 196 -2.07 -3.53 14.68
N SER A 197 -2.63 -4.37 15.55
CA SER A 197 -3.73 -5.30 15.23
C SER A 197 -5.00 -4.59 14.75
N VAL A 198 -5.34 -3.43 15.32
CA VAL A 198 -6.54 -2.62 14.99
C VAL A 198 -6.41 -1.90 13.63
N ILE A 199 -5.20 -1.66 13.13
CA ILE A 199 -4.92 -1.18 11.76
C ILE A 199 -4.78 -2.36 10.77
N VAL A 200 -4.24 -3.49 11.21
CA VAL A 200 -4.06 -4.72 10.40
C VAL A 200 -5.38 -5.48 10.21
N ALA A 201 -6.35 -5.32 11.11
CA ALA A 201 -7.74 -5.73 10.90
C ALA A 201 -8.52 -4.76 9.99
N ALA A 202 -8.00 -3.55 9.71
CA ALA A 202 -8.75 -2.44 9.13
C ALA A 202 -8.80 -2.37 7.59
N THR A 203 -8.06 -3.20 6.82
CA THR A 203 -8.06 -3.03 5.34
C THR A 203 -8.65 -4.17 4.51
N LEU A 204 -9.06 -5.31 5.08
CA LEU A 204 -9.71 -6.46 4.41
C LEU A 204 -8.71 -7.53 3.90
N PRO A 205 -9.02 -8.84 4.03
CA PRO A 205 -8.18 -9.90 3.45
C PRO A 205 -8.16 -9.88 1.91
N PHE A 206 -8.98 -9.04 1.29
CA PHE A 206 -9.10 -8.77 -0.16
C PHE A 206 -8.74 -7.31 -0.50
N PHE A 207 -7.99 -6.62 0.38
CA PHE A 207 -7.61 -5.21 0.16
C PHE A 207 -6.75 -5.02 -1.09
N GLU A 208 -5.87 -5.99 -1.35
CA GLU A 208 -4.99 -6.01 -2.50
C GLU A 208 -5.81 -5.99 -3.79
N ASP A 209 -6.84 -6.83 -3.86
CA ASP A 209 -7.75 -6.91 -5.00
C ASP A 209 -8.55 -5.61 -5.19
N ILE A 210 -8.99 -4.97 -4.09
CA ILE A 210 -9.63 -3.64 -4.16
C ILE A 210 -8.65 -2.58 -4.66
N ILE A 211 -7.42 -2.56 -4.16
CA ILE A 211 -6.39 -1.59 -4.61
C ILE A 211 -6.10 -1.77 -6.09
N ALA A 212 -6.02 -3.01 -6.57
CA ALA A 212 -5.84 -3.32 -7.97
C ALA A 212 -7.04 -2.86 -8.80
N LEU A 213 -8.26 -3.12 -8.34
CA LEU A 213 -9.49 -2.69 -9.01
C LEU A 213 -9.61 -1.16 -9.10
N VAL A 214 -9.29 -0.44 -8.00
CA VAL A 214 -9.26 1.03 -7.97
C VAL A 214 -8.19 1.56 -8.94
N GLY A 215 -7.06 0.88 -9.05
CA GLY A 215 -6.00 1.21 -10.01
C GLY A 215 -6.45 1.04 -11.44
N ALA A 216 -7.08 -0.09 -11.74
CA ALA A 216 -7.55 -0.43 -13.08
C ALA A 216 -8.68 0.49 -13.55
N LEU A 217 -9.66 0.79 -12.69
CA LEU A 217 -10.84 1.61 -13.05
C LEU A 217 -10.63 3.11 -12.88
N GLY A 218 -9.88 3.51 -11.85
CA GLY A 218 -9.70 4.91 -11.49
C GLY A 218 -8.42 5.50 -12.08
N PHE A 219 -7.27 5.01 -11.61
CA PHE A 219 -5.99 5.65 -11.88
C PHE A 219 -5.46 5.37 -13.30
N MET A 220 -5.60 4.16 -13.83
CA MET A 220 -5.12 3.84 -15.19
C MET A 220 -5.76 4.74 -16.27
N PRO A 221 -7.09 4.92 -16.32
CA PRO A 221 -7.69 5.86 -17.27
C PRO A 221 -7.29 7.31 -17.00
N LEU A 222 -7.24 7.71 -15.73
CA LEU A 222 -6.95 9.09 -15.35
C LEU A 222 -5.51 9.51 -15.65
N ASP A 223 -4.54 8.61 -15.45
CA ASP A 223 -3.12 8.91 -15.60
C ASP A 223 -2.60 8.66 -17.03
N PHE A 224 -3.13 7.66 -17.75
CA PHE A 224 -2.62 7.27 -19.08
C PHE A 224 -3.54 7.68 -20.22
N MET A 225 -4.86 7.62 -20.05
CA MET A 225 -5.81 7.89 -21.14
C MET A 225 -6.18 9.38 -21.21
N LEU A 226 -6.44 10.00 -20.05
CA LEU A 226 -6.94 11.37 -19.98
C LEU A 226 -5.92 12.41 -20.51
N PRO A 227 -4.61 12.37 -20.19
CA PRO A 227 -3.66 13.35 -20.71
C PRO A 227 -3.51 13.27 -22.23
N VAL A 228 -3.53 12.04 -22.76
CA VAL A 228 -3.45 11.75 -24.20
C VAL A 228 -4.67 12.28 -24.93
N LEU A 229 -5.87 12.06 -24.37
CA LEU A 229 -7.12 12.57 -24.90
C LEU A 229 -7.11 14.11 -24.92
N PHE A 230 -6.76 14.75 -23.80
CA PHE A 230 -6.71 16.21 -23.72
C PHE A 230 -5.64 16.82 -24.63
N TYR A 231 -4.48 16.17 -24.77
CA TYR A 231 -3.45 16.60 -25.71
C TYR A 231 -4.00 16.62 -27.15
N ASN A 232 -4.64 15.53 -27.57
CA ASN A 232 -5.20 15.43 -28.92
C ASN A 232 -6.34 16.44 -29.16
N LEU A 233 -7.22 16.67 -28.17
CA LEU A 233 -8.31 17.65 -28.26
C LEU A 233 -7.81 19.09 -28.32
N THR A 234 -6.78 19.41 -27.52
CA THR A 234 -6.26 20.79 -27.37
C THR A 234 -5.37 21.18 -28.54
N PHE A 235 -4.38 20.34 -28.86
CA PHE A 235 -3.35 20.69 -29.83
C PHE A 235 -3.68 20.25 -31.27
N LYS A 236 -4.69 19.39 -31.46
CA LYS A 236 -5.13 18.87 -32.77
C LYS A 236 -3.94 18.51 -33.67
N PRO A 237 -3.06 17.59 -33.25
CA PRO A 237 -1.88 17.23 -34.03
C PRO A 237 -2.27 16.76 -35.43
N LEU A 238 -1.40 16.97 -36.42
CA LEU A 238 -1.66 16.58 -37.81
C LEU A 238 -2.14 15.11 -37.88
N LYS A 239 -3.14 14.85 -38.73
CA LYS A 239 -3.84 13.55 -38.86
C LYS A 239 -2.92 12.35 -39.19
N GLN A 240 -1.66 12.59 -39.56
CA GLN A 240 -0.65 11.57 -39.90
C GLN A 240 0.65 11.72 -39.08
N GLY A 241 0.65 12.53 -38.02
CA GLY A 241 1.83 12.70 -37.18
C GLY A 241 2.12 11.47 -36.33
N ALA A 242 3.40 11.10 -36.20
CA ALA A 242 3.85 10.00 -35.33
C ALA A 242 3.34 10.17 -33.87
N ILE A 243 3.20 11.41 -33.40
CA ILE A 243 2.67 11.76 -32.08
C ILE A 243 1.20 11.35 -31.93
N LEU A 244 0.38 11.51 -32.97
CA LEU A 244 -1.02 11.09 -32.92
C LEU A 244 -1.14 9.57 -32.82
N TRP A 245 -0.35 8.83 -33.60
CA TRP A 245 -0.31 7.37 -33.55
C TRP A 245 0.20 6.85 -32.20
N LEU A 246 1.26 7.46 -31.65
CA LEU A 246 1.74 7.15 -30.30
C LEU A 246 0.64 7.34 -29.26
N ASN A 247 -0.03 8.49 -29.30
CA ASN A 247 -1.13 8.84 -28.41
C ASN A 247 -2.28 7.82 -28.52
N ILE A 248 -2.75 7.52 -29.72
CA ILE A 248 -3.80 6.50 -29.94
C ILE A 248 -3.37 5.14 -29.42
N THR A 249 -2.11 4.75 -29.63
CA THR A 249 -1.58 3.46 -29.16
C THR A 249 -1.59 3.39 -27.63
N ILE A 250 -1.12 4.44 -26.94
CA ILE A 250 -1.16 4.52 -25.47
C ILE A 250 -2.61 4.39 -24.98
N PHE A 251 -3.54 5.12 -25.59
CA PHE A 251 -4.94 5.08 -25.19
C PHE A 251 -5.56 3.67 -25.33
N VAL A 252 -5.34 3.01 -26.47
CA VAL A 252 -5.86 1.66 -26.74
C VAL A 252 -5.23 0.62 -25.83
N VAL A 253 -3.90 0.66 -25.65
CA VAL A 253 -3.17 -0.29 -24.81
C VAL A 253 -3.63 -0.16 -23.36
N PHE A 254 -3.65 1.05 -22.79
CA PHE A 254 -4.05 1.23 -21.38
C PHE A 254 -5.55 1.01 -21.14
N SER A 255 -6.42 1.23 -22.13
CA SER A 255 -7.82 0.76 -22.07
C SER A 255 -7.91 -0.76 -21.99
N ALA A 256 -7.19 -1.49 -22.85
CA ALA A 256 -7.20 -2.94 -22.84
C ALA A 256 -6.62 -3.49 -21.51
N LEU A 257 -5.53 -2.89 -21.03
CA LEU A 257 -4.91 -3.23 -19.75
C LEU A 257 -5.87 -3.00 -18.57
N ALA A 258 -6.60 -1.89 -18.55
CA ALA A 258 -7.58 -1.62 -17.51
C ALA A 258 -8.69 -2.68 -17.48
N VAL A 259 -9.23 -3.06 -18.65
CA VAL A 259 -10.27 -4.10 -18.74
C VAL A 259 -9.74 -5.45 -18.23
N ILE A 260 -8.54 -5.84 -18.65
CA ILE A 260 -7.93 -7.10 -18.20
C ILE A 260 -7.68 -7.06 -16.69
N ALA A 261 -7.12 -5.97 -16.17
CA ALA A 261 -6.83 -5.82 -14.74
C ALA A 261 -8.09 -5.87 -13.87
N VAL A 262 -9.24 -5.38 -14.36
CA VAL A 262 -10.53 -5.54 -13.69
C VAL A 262 -10.94 -7.00 -13.62
N VAL A 263 -10.77 -7.75 -14.71
CA VAL A 263 -11.11 -9.18 -14.74
C VAL A 263 -10.19 -9.98 -13.82
N THR A 264 -8.93 -9.58 -13.66
CA THR A 264 -7.99 -10.27 -12.76
C THR A 264 -8.19 -9.95 -11.29
N ALA A 265 -8.83 -8.82 -10.96
CA ALA A 265 -9.06 -8.39 -9.58
C ALA A 265 -10.37 -8.96 -8.98
N VAL A 266 -11.11 -9.78 -9.73
CA VAL A 266 -12.39 -10.40 -9.34
C VAL A 266 -12.25 -11.91 -9.32
#